data_AF-A0A7C4HJU7-F1
#
_entry.id   AF-A0A7C4HJU7-F1
#
_cell.length_a   1.000
_cell.length_b   1.000
_cell.length_c   1.000
_cell.angle_alpha   90.00
_cell.angle_beta   90.00
_cell.angle_gamma   90.00
#
_symmetry.space_group_name_H-M   'P 1'
#
loop_
_entity.id
_entity.type
_entity.pdbx_description
1 polymer ?
#
loop_
_entity_poly.entity_id
_entity_poly.type
_entity_poly.pdbx_seq_one_letter_code
_entity_poly.pdbx_strand_id
1 'polypeptide(L)'
;MRATERAGIDKQVVLGLSSNNEYVKELVDKYRNKLIGFARGSCTDPNTTTIIERFIREYGFKGVKIHAEPNWPLSGLLSTRAILSSNS
;
A
#
# COMPACT_ATOMS: atom_id res chain seq x y z
N MET A 1 11.31 17.39 -21.65
CA MET A 1 11.58 17.28 -20.20
C MET A 1 10.26 17.21 -19.44
N ARG A 2 10.05 16.19 -18.61
CA ARG A 2 8.80 15.97 -17.84
C ARG A 2 8.74 16.92 -16.64
N ALA A 3 7.54 17.16 -16.10
CA ALA A 3 7.37 18.03 -14.92
C ALA A 3 8.17 17.54 -13.70
N THR A 4 8.25 16.22 -13.51
CA THR A 4 9.02 15.58 -12.43
C THR A 4 10.51 15.82 -12.54
N GLU A 5 11.06 15.81 -13.76
CA GLU A 5 12.48 16.08 -14.03
C GLU A 5 12.81 17.55 -13.75
N ARG A 6 11.95 18.48 -14.19
CA ARG A 6 12.11 19.91 -13.88
C ARG A 6 12.07 20.21 -12.39
N ALA A 7 11.26 19.47 -11.64
CA ALA A 7 11.13 19.61 -10.20
C ALA A 7 12.23 18.89 -9.40
N GLY A 8 13.18 18.21 -10.05
CA GLY A 8 14.24 17.46 -9.35
C GLY A 8 13.73 16.22 -8.60
N ILE A 9 12.59 15.65 -8.99
CA ILE A 9 12.01 14.46 -8.35
C ILE A 9 12.71 13.21 -8.86
N ASP A 10 13.44 12.53 -7.97
CA ASP A 10 14.14 11.28 -8.29
C ASP A 10 13.19 10.08 -8.42
N LYS A 11 12.33 9.89 -7.40
CA LYS A 11 11.29 8.85 -7.36
C LYS A 11 9.97 9.38 -6.83
N GLN A 12 8.89 8.71 -7.20
CA GLN A 12 7.53 8.97 -6.71
C GLN A 12 6.96 7.75 -6.00
N VAL A 13 6.15 7.98 -4.98
CA VAL A 13 5.37 6.92 -4.35
C VAL A 13 4.11 6.70 -5.17
N VAL A 14 3.88 5.46 -5.60
CA VAL A 14 2.62 5.02 -6.18
C VAL A 14 1.89 4.15 -5.16
N LEU A 15 0.64 4.52 -4.92
CA LEU A 15 -0.22 3.96 -3.89
C LEU A 15 -1.50 3.47 -4.55
N GLY A 16 -1.94 2.26 -4.18
CA GLY A 16 -3.15 1.54 -4.64
C GLY A 16 -4.15 2.37 -5.44
N LEU A 17 -3.84 2.67 -6.71
CA LEU A 17 -4.69 3.46 -7.61
C LEU A 17 -5.98 2.72 -7.98
N SER A 18 -6.12 1.47 -7.51
CA SER A 18 -7.27 0.59 -7.66
C SER A 18 -7.44 -0.29 -6.40
N SER A 19 -8.46 -1.13 -6.37
CA SER A 19 -8.58 -2.24 -5.39
C SER A 19 -7.55 -3.35 -5.60
N ASN A 20 -6.58 -3.19 -6.51
CA ASN A 20 -5.66 -4.23 -6.91
C ASN A 20 -4.19 -3.80 -6.73
N ASN A 21 -3.52 -4.43 -5.77
CA ASN A 21 -2.09 -4.24 -5.53
C ASN A 21 -1.22 -4.72 -6.70
N GLU A 22 -1.69 -5.69 -7.49
CA GLU A 22 -0.91 -6.25 -8.60
C GLU A 22 -0.68 -5.23 -9.72
N TYR A 23 -1.67 -4.37 -9.99
CA TYR A 23 -1.49 -3.29 -10.96
C TYR A 23 -0.36 -2.33 -10.53
N VAL A 24 -0.27 -2.02 -9.24
CA VAL A 24 0.82 -1.20 -8.71
C VAL A 24 2.15 -1.94 -8.81
N LYS A 25 2.19 -3.25 -8.56
CA LYS A 25 3.40 -4.06 -8.74
C LYS A 25 3.89 -3.99 -10.18
N GLU A 26 3.02 -4.20 -11.17
CA GLU A 26 3.38 -4.14 -12.58
C GLU A 26 4.02 -2.79 -12.95
N LEU A 27 3.46 -1.68 -12.46
CA LEU A 27 4.02 -0.35 -12.67
C LEU A 27 5.38 -0.16 -11.97
N VAL A 28 5.50 -0.61 -10.72
CA VAL A 28 6.74 -0.52 -9.95
C VAL A 28 7.85 -1.36 -10.58
N ASP A 29 7.53 -2.54 -11.11
CA ASP A 29 8.50 -3.37 -11.82
C ASP A 29 8.97 -2.69 -13.10
N LYS A 30 8.04 -2.15 -13.89
CA LYS A 30 8.36 -1.46 -15.14
C LYS A 30 9.17 -0.17 -14.94
N TYR A 31 8.95 0.53 -13.82
CA TYR A 31 9.56 1.83 -13.55
C TYR A 31 10.28 1.87 -12.19
N ARG A 32 10.98 0.78 -11.84
CA ARG A 32 11.63 0.59 -10.52
C ARG A 32 12.64 1.68 -10.15
N ASN A 33 13.26 2.29 -11.15
CA ASN A 33 14.17 3.42 -10.98
C ASN A 33 13.45 4.76 -10.71
N LYS A 34 12.14 4.84 -10.93
CA LYS A 34 11.33 6.07 -10.78
C LYS A 34 10.17 5.95 -9.81
N LEU A 35 9.78 4.74 -9.41
CA LEU A 35 8.64 4.49 -8.54
C LEU A 35 9.03 3.72 -7.27
N ILE A 36 8.30 4.01 -6.20
CA ILE A 36 8.29 3.26 -4.93
C ILE A 36 6.85 2.79 -4.71
N GLY A 37 6.65 1.48 -4.53
CA GLY A 37 5.33 0.90 -4.31
C GLY A 37 4.90 0.94 -2.84
N PHE A 38 3.65 1.37 -2.62
CA PHE A 38 2.92 1.19 -1.36
C PHE A 38 1.74 0.25 -1.57
N ALA A 39 1.60 -0.76 -0.72
CA ALA A 39 0.54 -1.74 -0.80
C ALA A 39 -0.74 -1.12 -0.24
N ARG A 40 -1.88 -1.37 -0.88
CA ARG A 40 -3.18 -1.10 -0.28
C ARG A 40 -3.42 -2.12 0.82
N GLY A 41 -3.69 -1.62 2.02
CA GLY A 41 -4.27 -2.39 3.11
C GLY A 41 -5.79 -2.24 3.14
N SER A 42 -6.45 -3.20 3.78
CA SER A 42 -7.87 -3.14 4.11
C SER A 42 -8.07 -3.67 5.53
N CYS A 43 -8.73 -2.91 6.41
CA CYS A 43 -9.04 -3.41 7.73
C CYS A 43 -10.11 -4.51 7.63
N THR A 44 -11.09 -4.31 6.75
CA THR A 44 -12.22 -5.25 6.57
C THR A 44 -11.89 -6.56 5.84
N ASP A 45 -10.76 -6.64 5.12
CA ASP A 45 -10.35 -7.86 4.43
C ASP A 45 -9.50 -8.74 5.37
N PRO A 46 -9.97 -9.94 5.75
CA PRO A 46 -9.23 -10.82 6.64
C PRO A 46 -7.86 -11.26 6.07
N ASN A 47 -7.65 -11.18 4.76
CA ASN A 47 -6.40 -11.58 4.11
C ASN A 47 -5.39 -10.45 3.99
N THR A 48 -5.73 -9.23 4.41
CA THR A 48 -4.87 -8.05 4.20
C THR A 48 -3.47 -8.23 4.75
N THR A 49 -3.31 -8.87 5.91
CA THR A 49 -1.99 -9.10 6.51
C THR A 49 -1.10 -9.93 5.58
N THR A 50 -1.60 -11.07 5.08
CA THR A 50 -0.84 -11.92 4.15
C THR A 50 -0.52 -11.20 2.84
N ILE A 51 -1.46 -10.41 2.32
CA ILE A 51 -1.24 -9.61 1.10
C ILE A 51 -0.13 -8.59 1.34
N ILE A 52 -0.19 -7.83 2.44
CA ILE A 52 0.82 -6.82 2.77
C ILE A 52 2.20 -7.46 2.97
N GLU A 53 2.27 -8.57 3.71
CA GLU A 53 3.52 -9.30 3.95
C GLU A 53 4.18 -9.73 2.64
N ARG A 54 3.41 -10.30 1.71
CA ARG A 54 3.89 -10.67 0.37
C ARG A 54 4.48 -9.46 -0.36
N PHE A 55 3.73 -8.36 -0.42
CA PHE A 55 4.15 -7.17 -1.16
C PHE A 55 5.39 -6.50 -0.59
N ILE A 56 5.52 -6.45 0.75
CA ILE A 56 6.68 -5.86 1.41
C ILE A 56 7.89 -6.77 1.28
N ARG A 57 7.76 -8.06 1.63
CA ARG A 57 8.89 -8.99 1.75
C ARG A 57 9.38 -9.48 0.40
N GLU A 58 8.46 -9.81 -0.51
CA GLU A 58 8.82 -10.43 -1.79
C GLU A 58 8.97 -9.38 -2.90
N TYR A 59 8.06 -8.40 -2.96
CA TYR A 59 8.04 -7.40 -4.05
C TYR A 59 8.76 -6.10 -3.69
N GLY A 60 9.25 -5.98 -2.45
CA GLY A 60 10.10 -4.87 -2.02
C GLY A 60 9.35 -3.55 -1.82
N PHE A 61 8.03 -3.58 -1.67
CA PHE A 61 7.22 -2.41 -1.35
C PHE A 61 7.66 -1.81 0.00
N LYS A 62 7.51 -0.48 0.15
CA LYS A 62 8.10 0.27 1.26
C LYS A 62 7.08 0.81 2.26
N GLY A 63 5.80 0.51 2.08
CA GLY A 63 4.77 0.95 3.00
C GLY A 63 3.38 0.47 2.62
N VAL A 64 2.42 0.86 3.45
CA VAL A 64 1.00 0.53 3.30
C VAL A 64 0.20 1.83 3.24
N LYS A 65 -0.80 1.89 2.34
CA LYS A 65 -1.82 2.93 2.29
C LYS A 65 -3.17 2.31 2.62
N ILE A 66 -3.83 2.86 3.63
CA ILE A 66 -5.21 2.53 3.99
C ILE A 66 -6.07 3.74 3.61
N HIS A 67 -7.18 3.51 2.91
CA HIS A 67 -8.16 4.55 2.61
C HIS A 67 -9.13 4.70 3.78
N ALA A 68 -9.90 5.79 3.85
CA ALA A 68 -10.92 5.97 4.89
C ALA A 68 -11.83 4.73 4.96
N GLU A 69 -11.85 4.06 6.11
CA GLU A 69 -12.68 2.87 6.39
C GLU A 69 -13.57 3.12 7.62
N PRO A 70 -14.78 2.54 7.68
CA PRO A 70 -15.63 2.61 8.86
C PRO A 70 -14.96 1.96 10.08
N ASN A 71 -15.11 2.56 11.26
CA ASN A 71 -14.53 2.09 12.53
C ASN A 71 -13.00 1.99 12.50
N TRP A 72 -12.31 3.12 12.59
CA TRP A 72 -10.84 3.20 12.56
C TRP A 72 -10.23 3.18 13.98
N PRO A 73 -9.93 2.02 14.58
CA PRO A 73 -9.06 2.00 15.73
C PRO A 73 -7.61 2.19 15.26
N LEU A 74 -6.86 3.09 15.91
CA LEU A 74 -5.41 3.29 15.67
C LEU A 74 -4.63 1.96 15.68
N SER A 75 -5.07 1.01 16.49
CA SER A 75 -4.52 -0.34 16.57
C SER A 75 -4.73 -1.16 15.29
N GLY A 76 -5.77 -0.91 14.48
CA GLY A 76 -5.95 -1.51 13.16
C GLY A 76 -4.95 -0.97 12.12
N LEU A 77 -4.60 0.32 12.19
CA LEU A 77 -3.54 0.91 11.37
C LEU A 77 -2.16 0.32 11.71
N LEU A 78 -1.86 0.16 13.00
CA LEU A 78 -0.57 -0.38 13.45
C LEU A 78 -0.44 -1.89 13.22
N SER A 79 -1.55 -2.64 13.25
CA SER A 79 -1.54 -4.09 13.07
C SER A 79 -1.89 -4.54 11.65
N THR A 80 -2.29 -3.62 10.76
CA THR A 80 -2.74 -3.92 9.40
C THR A 80 -3.86 -4.97 9.34
N ARG A 81 -4.78 -4.96 10.30
CA ARG A 81 -5.97 -5.82 10.34
C ARG A 81 -7.15 -5.09 11.01
N ALA A 82 -8.39 -5.41 10.67
CA ALA A 82 -9.52 -5.02 11.52
C ALA A 82 -9.35 -5.65 12.89
N ILE A 83 -9.46 -4.81 13.92
CA ILE A 83 -9.78 -5.29 15.26
C ILE A 83 -11.31 -5.33 15.29
N LEU A 84 -11.88 -6.46 14.88
CA LEU A 84 -13.27 -6.74 15.21
C LEU A 84 -13.34 -6.71 16.74
N SER A 85 -14.11 -5.77 17.29
CA SER A 85 -14.42 -5.79 18.71
C SER A 85 -15.03 -7.15 18.99
N SER A 86 -14.34 -7.98 19.76
CA SER A 86 -14.93 -9.13 20.40
C SER A 86 -16.06 -8.59 21.27
N ASN A 87 -17.30 -8.70 20.78
CA ASN A 87 -18.45 -8.48 21.62
C ASN A 87 -18.36 -9.51 22.74
N SER A 88 -18.20 -8.98 23.95
CA SER A 88 -18.30 -9.68 25.22
C SER A 88 -19.73 -10.16 25.45
#